data_AF-A0A8J5TMN4-F1
#
_entry.id   AF-A0A8J5TMN4-F1
#
_cell.length_a   1.000
_cell.length_b   1.000
_cell.length_c   1.000
_cell.angle_alpha   90.00
_cell.angle_beta   90.00
_cell.angle_gamma   90.00
#
_symmetry.space_group_name_H-M   'P 1'
#
loop_
_entity.id
_entity.type
_entity.pdbx_description
1 polymer ?
#
loop_
_entity_poly.entity_id
_entity_poly.type
_entity_poly.pdbx_seq_one_letter_code
_entity_poly.pdbx_strand_id
1 'polypeptide(L)'
;MSRRVTTRDDIAVVIALYKANHVLREISAQTGVALRVVQNLVKRFRDLGEDELPAPLPKSGRPKLLSPRTLKVISRQVRSNPSLTAREVKERNPRLLSHVSLRCVQQALHDDLGFKSFRARRKPLLTKRQKENRVKFCKKYEVWD
;
A
#
# COMPACT_ATOMS: atom_id res chain seq x y z
N MET A 1 32.44 6.27 5.95
CA MET A 1 31.79 7.44 6.58
C MET A 1 30.30 7.42 6.27
N SER A 2 29.44 7.44 7.28
CA SER A 2 27.98 7.43 7.09
C SER A 2 27.50 8.81 6.60
N ARG A 3 26.63 8.84 5.59
CA ARG A 3 26.04 10.08 5.07
C ARG A 3 25.05 10.64 6.09
N ARG A 4 25.25 11.88 6.55
CA ARG A 4 24.29 12.58 7.42
C ARG A 4 22.93 12.65 6.72
N VAL A 5 21.90 12.10 7.36
CA VAL A 5 20.51 12.16 6.88
C VAL A 5 19.91 13.45 7.43
N THR A 6 19.41 14.31 6.55
CA THR A 6 18.68 15.52 6.95
C THR A 6 17.36 15.13 7.59
N THR A 7 17.19 15.47 8.87
CA THR A 7 15.96 15.20 9.61
C THR A 7 14.90 16.25 9.28
N ARG A 8 13.65 16.01 9.71
CA ARG A 8 12.57 16.99 9.55
C ARG A 8 12.87 18.29 10.31
N ASP A 9 13.52 18.19 11.47
CA ASP A 9 13.89 19.33 12.30
C ASP A 9 14.99 20.17 11.64
N ASP A 10 16.00 19.53 11.05
CA ASP A 10 17.03 20.21 10.26
C ASP A 10 16.40 21.02 9.10
N ILE A 11 15.38 20.47 8.44
CA ILE A 11 14.65 21.16 7.35
C ILE A 11 13.89 22.38 7.89
N ALA A 12 13.22 22.24 9.03
CA ALA A 12 12.46 23.32 9.65
C ALA A 12 13.38 24.49 10.06
N VAL A 13 14.54 24.20 10.66
CA VAL A 13 15.52 25.22 11.06
C VAL A 13 16.09 25.94 9.83
N VAL A 14 16.46 25.21 8.78
CA VAL A 14 16.97 25.81 7.52
C VAL A 14 15.94 26.77 6.91
N ILE A 15 14.66 26.40 6.93
CA ILE A 15 13.59 27.23 6.36
C ILE A 15 13.26 28.42 7.24
N ALA A 16 13.28 28.28 8.57
CA ALA A 16 13.13 29.40 9.49
C ALA A 16 14.23 30.45 9.29
N LEU A 17 15.50 30.02 9.16
CA LEU A 17 16.62 30.91 8.89
C LEU A 17 16.54 31.55 7.49
N TYR A 18 16.04 30.82 6.51
CA TYR A 18 15.78 31.36 5.17
C TYR A 18 14.67 32.43 5.19
N LYS A 19 13.56 32.20 5.93
CA LYS A 19 12.49 33.20 6.14
C LYS A 19 12.99 34.44 6.89
N ALA A 20 13.99 34.28 7.75
CA ALA A 20 14.68 35.37 8.44
C ALA A 20 15.75 36.08 7.56
N ASN A 21 15.82 35.79 6.25
CA ASN A 21 16.72 36.40 5.27
C ASN A 21 18.23 36.18 5.52
N HIS A 22 18.62 35.10 6.21
CA HIS A 22 20.03 34.74 6.33
C HIS A 22 20.64 34.26 5.01
N VAL A 23 21.94 34.51 4.82
CA VAL A 23 22.67 34.04 3.63
C VAL A 23 22.84 32.52 3.70
N LEU A 24 22.62 31.82 2.58
CA LEU A 24 22.66 30.34 2.55
C LEU A 24 23.97 29.71 3.07
N ARG A 25 25.10 30.41 2.95
CA ARG A 25 26.40 29.98 3.50
C ARG A 25 26.40 30.03 5.03
N GLU A 26 25.82 31.07 5.62
CA GLU A 26 25.67 31.20 7.07
C GLU A 26 24.74 30.14 7.62
N ILE A 27 23.62 29.89 6.94
CA ILE A 27 22.68 28.80 7.28
C ILE A 27 23.40 27.45 7.29
N SER A 28 24.24 27.19 6.27
CA SER A 28 25.03 25.95 6.19
C SER A 28 26.03 25.82 7.34
N ALA A 29 26.70 26.91 7.72
CA ALA A 29 27.65 26.92 8.84
C ALA A 29 26.93 26.72 10.20
N GLN A 30 25.79 27.37 10.41
CA GLN A 30 25.01 27.29 11.66
C GLN A 30 24.34 25.93 11.85
N THR A 31 23.79 25.34 10.79
CA THR A 31 23.06 24.05 10.86
C THR A 31 23.97 22.83 10.68
N GLY A 32 25.19 23.04 10.19
CA GLY A 32 26.11 21.97 9.79
C GLY A 32 25.59 21.11 8.63
N VAL A 33 24.53 21.56 7.93
CA VAL A 33 24.00 20.92 6.73
C VAL A 33 24.81 21.42 5.53
N ALA A 34 25.23 20.52 4.65
CA ALA A 34 26.03 20.88 3.48
C ALA A 34 25.30 21.92 2.60
N LEU A 35 26.03 22.92 2.12
CA LEU A 35 25.48 24.03 1.32
C LEU A 35 24.60 23.56 0.14
N ARG A 36 24.99 22.49 -0.54
CA ARG A 36 24.22 21.91 -1.66
C ARG A 36 22.84 21.41 -1.24
N VAL A 37 22.73 20.87 -0.02
CA VAL A 37 21.45 20.42 0.54
C VAL A 37 20.58 21.62 0.90
N VAL A 38 21.15 22.65 1.54
CA VAL A 38 20.45 23.91 1.86
C VAL A 38 19.87 24.54 0.59
N GLN A 39 20.68 24.66 -0.47
CA GLN A 39 20.22 25.19 -1.77
C GLN A 39 19.06 24.37 -2.36
N ASN A 40 19.14 23.04 -2.32
CA ASN A 40 18.09 22.17 -2.83
C ASN A 40 16.80 22.26 -1.99
N LEU A 41 16.91 22.42 -0.67
CA LEU A 41 15.76 22.59 0.22
C LEU A 41 15.06 23.92 -0.04
N VAL A 42 15.80 25.03 -0.15
CA VAL A 42 15.24 26.34 -0.47
C VAL A 42 14.58 26.34 -1.85
N LYS A 43 15.21 25.71 -2.84
CA LYS A 43 14.60 25.55 -4.17
C LYS A 43 13.25 24.83 -4.07
N ARG A 44 13.21 23.67 -3.39
CA ARG A 44 11.97 22.91 -3.18
C ARG A 44 10.91 23.69 -2.42
N PHE A 45 11.33 24.46 -1.43
CA PHE A 45 10.43 25.29 -0.63
C PHE A 45 9.75 26.38 -1.47
N ARG A 46 10.50 27.03 -2.38
CA ARG A 46 9.93 27.96 -3.37
C ARG A 46 9.00 27.25 -4.35
N ASP A 47 9.41 26.08 -4.86
CA ASP A 47 8.61 25.28 -5.80
C ASP A 47 7.27 24.81 -5.19
N LEU A 48 7.21 24.63 -3.86
CA LEU A 48 6.02 24.22 -3.10
C LEU A 48 5.11 25.38 -2.68
N GLY A 49 5.48 26.63 -2.95
CA GLY A 49 4.65 27.80 -2.64
C GLY A 49 4.85 28.41 -1.25
N GLU A 50 6.00 28.20 -0.61
CA GLU A 50 6.44 28.87 0.65
C GLU A 50 5.57 28.67 1.93
N ASP A 51 4.44 27.97 1.82
CA ASP A 51 3.56 27.66 2.94
C ASP A 51 3.90 26.30 3.58
N GLU A 52 4.44 25.35 2.80
CA GLU A 52 4.70 23.99 3.25
C GLU A 52 6.20 23.66 3.37
N LEU A 53 6.58 22.97 4.45
CA LEU A 53 7.92 22.44 4.62
C LEU A 53 8.15 21.28 3.63
N PRO A 54 9.27 21.25 2.87
CA PRO A 54 9.62 20.13 2.00
C PRO A 54 9.77 18.84 2.80
N ALA A 55 8.86 17.89 2.59
CA ALA A 55 8.96 16.57 3.21
C ALA A 55 10.00 15.69 2.49
N PRO A 56 10.71 14.80 3.21
CA PRO A 56 11.50 13.75 2.58
C PRO A 56 10.58 12.88 1.72
N LEU A 57 10.94 12.68 0.45
CA LEU A 57 10.18 11.74 -0.39
C LEU A 57 10.45 10.31 0.07
N PRO A 58 9.45 9.42 -0.06
CA PRO A 58 9.68 8.00 0.13
C PRO A 58 10.78 7.54 -0.81
N LYS A 59 11.74 6.78 -0.28
CA LYS A 59 12.81 6.21 -1.08
C LYS A 59 12.23 5.17 -2.02
N SER A 60 12.71 5.12 -3.25
CA SER A 60 12.40 4.01 -4.16
C SER A 60 12.93 2.71 -3.54
N GLY A 61 12.02 1.81 -3.17
CA GLY A 61 12.36 0.49 -2.69
C GLY A 61 12.73 -0.47 -3.82
N ARG A 62 13.13 -1.68 -3.46
CA ARG A 62 13.30 -2.78 -4.42
C ARG A 62 11.96 -3.06 -5.12
N PRO A 63 11.93 -3.26 -6.45
CA PRO A 63 10.70 -3.66 -7.13
C PRO A 63 10.15 -4.96 -6.56
N LYS A 64 8.82 -5.10 -6.57
CA LYS A 64 8.15 -6.32 -6.12
C LYS A 64 8.55 -7.50 -7.01
N LEU A 65 8.64 -8.69 -6.42
CA LEU A 65 9.02 -9.91 -7.11
C LEU A 65 7.95 -10.36 -8.12
N LEU A 66 6.67 -10.18 -7.78
CA LEU A 66 5.55 -10.58 -8.61
C LEU A 66 5.10 -9.45 -9.52
N SER A 67 4.90 -9.77 -10.80
CA SER A 67 4.39 -8.83 -11.78
C SER A 67 2.89 -8.53 -11.57
N PRO A 68 2.40 -7.35 -11.99
CA PRO A 68 0.97 -7.04 -11.96
C PRO A 68 0.12 -8.04 -12.74
N ARG A 69 0.67 -8.59 -13.84
CA ARG A 69 0.00 -9.62 -14.64
C ARG A 69 -0.19 -10.91 -13.85
N THR A 70 0.86 -11.36 -13.15
CA THR A 70 0.80 -12.55 -12.29
C THR A 70 -0.23 -12.37 -11.18
N LEU A 71 -0.25 -11.21 -10.53
CA LEU A 71 -1.24 -10.89 -9.50
C LEU A 71 -2.68 -10.94 -10.04
N LYS A 72 -2.92 -10.46 -11.26
CA LYS A 72 -4.25 -10.48 -11.89
C LYS A 72 -4.74 -11.91 -12.17
N VAL A 73 -3.84 -12.81 -12.60
CA VAL A 73 -4.17 -14.23 -12.82
C VAL A 73 -4.56 -14.89 -11.51
N ILE A 74 -3.74 -14.71 -10.46
CA ILE A 74 -4.01 -15.25 -9.13
C ILE A 74 -5.32 -14.71 -8.57
N SER A 75 -5.57 -13.40 -8.72
CA SER A 75 -6.80 -12.75 -8.25
C SER A 75 -8.05 -13.35 -8.89
N ARG A 76 -8.04 -13.59 -10.21
CA ARG A 76 -9.16 -14.24 -10.91
C ARG A 76 -9.40 -15.65 -10.40
N GLN A 77 -8.33 -16.40 -10.19
CA GLN A 77 -8.42 -17.78 -9.71
C GLN A 77 -9.02 -17.86 -8.29
N VAL A 78 -8.57 -17.01 -7.37
CA VAL A 78 -9.09 -16.95 -6.00
C VAL A 78 -10.53 -16.42 -5.95
N ARG A 79 -10.89 -15.45 -6.80
CA ARG A 79 -12.29 -14.99 -6.91
C ARG A 79 -13.21 -16.09 -7.43
N SER A 80 -12.75 -16.91 -8.38
CA SER A 80 -13.52 -18.04 -8.89
C SER A 80 -13.69 -19.15 -7.86
N ASN A 81 -12.68 -19.39 -7.02
CA ASN A 81 -12.76 -20.35 -5.94
C ASN A 81 -12.10 -19.80 -4.66
N PRO A 82 -12.90 -19.16 -3.77
CA PRO A 82 -12.39 -18.53 -2.56
C PRO A 82 -11.82 -19.49 -1.52
N SER A 83 -12.07 -20.80 -1.63
CA SER A 83 -11.51 -21.80 -0.70
C SER A 83 -10.10 -22.25 -1.06
N LEU A 84 -9.51 -21.71 -2.14
CA LEU A 84 -8.17 -22.07 -2.55
C LEU A 84 -7.12 -21.62 -1.53
N THR A 85 -6.25 -22.55 -1.18
CA THR A 85 -5.08 -22.28 -0.35
C THR A 85 -3.95 -21.65 -1.17
N ALA A 86 -3.07 -20.90 -0.51
CA ALA A 86 -1.88 -20.33 -1.16
C ALA A 86 -0.98 -21.40 -1.79
N ARG A 87 -0.96 -22.62 -1.20
CA ARG A 87 -0.22 -23.76 -1.74
C ARG A 87 -0.82 -24.24 -3.06
N GLU A 88 -2.13 -24.45 -3.11
CA GLU A 88 -2.82 -24.85 -4.35
C GLU A 88 -2.71 -23.77 -5.43
N VAL A 89 -2.73 -22.48 -5.05
CA VAL A 89 -2.49 -21.37 -5.98
C VAL A 89 -1.09 -21.50 -6.59
N LYS A 90 -0.06 -21.78 -5.78
CA LYS A 90 1.31 -21.99 -6.29
C LYS A 90 1.39 -23.21 -7.21
N GLU A 91 0.85 -24.34 -6.79
CA GLU A 91 0.90 -25.61 -7.53
C GLU A 91 0.15 -25.55 -8.87
N ARG A 92 -0.95 -24.80 -8.94
CA ARG A 92 -1.72 -24.59 -10.19
C ARG A 92 -1.04 -23.64 -11.19
N ASN A 93 -0.05 -22.86 -10.76
CA ASN A 93 0.62 -21.87 -11.59
C ASN A 93 2.15 -22.07 -11.61
N PRO A 94 2.67 -23.25 -12.00
CA PRO A 94 4.10 -23.55 -11.92
C PRO A 94 4.95 -22.59 -12.76
N ARG A 95 4.46 -22.20 -13.95
CA ARG A 95 5.17 -21.25 -14.83
C ARG A 95 5.31 -19.85 -14.24
N LEU A 96 4.37 -19.44 -13.38
CA LEU A 96 4.35 -18.09 -12.82
C LEU A 96 4.95 -18.03 -11.41
N LEU A 97 4.86 -19.13 -10.64
CA LEU A 97 5.14 -19.14 -9.20
C LEU A 97 6.19 -20.17 -8.76
N SER A 98 6.82 -20.93 -9.66
CA SER A 98 7.87 -21.89 -9.29
C SER A 98 9.01 -21.26 -8.50
N HIS A 99 9.46 -20.09 -8.94
CA HIS A 99 10.59 -19.34 -8.39
C HIS A 99 10.27 -18.57 -7.10
N VAL A 100 9.00 -18.48 -6.68
CA VAL A 100 8.63 -17.74 -5.46
C VAL A 100 8.37 -18.69 -4.30
N SER A 101 8.68 -18.25 -3.09
CA SER A 101 8.34 -19.01 -1.88
C SER A 101 6.83 -19.02 -1.61
N LEU A 102 6.35 -20.00 -0.86
CA LEU A 102 4.95 -20.03 -0.42
C LEU A 102 4.56 -18.76 0.37
N ARG A 103 5.49 -18.25 1.19
CA ARG A 103 5.29 -17.02 1.96
C ARG A 103 5.09 -15.80 1.06
N CYS A 104 5.81 -15.71 -0.05
CA CYS A 104 5.62 -14.63 -1.03
C CYS A 104 4.22 -14.68 -1.65
N VAL A 105 3.70 -15.87 -1.96
CA VAL A 105 2.33 -16.04 -2.45
C VAL A 105 1.30 -15.62 -1.39
N GLN A 106 1.50 -16.00 -0.13
CA GLN A 106 0.63 -15.58 0.98
C GLN A 106 0.61 -14.06 1.17
N GLN A 107 1.77 -13.42 1.18
CA GLN A 107 1.89 -11.96 1.25
C GLN A 107 1.22 -11.29 0.05
N ALA A 108 1.40 -11.82 -1.15
CA ALA A 108 0.74 -11.27 -2.34
C ALA A 108 -0.80 -11.38 -2.26
N LEU A 109 -1.32 -12.49 -1.73
CA LEU A 109 -2.76 -12.63 -1.52
C LEU A 109 -3.30 -11.63 -0.49
N HIS A 110 -2.59 -11.43 0.61
CA HIS A 110 -3.03 -10.58 1.71
C HIS A 110 -2.75 -9.09 1.46
N ASP A 111 -1.49 -8.73 1.23
CA ASP A 111 -1.01 -7.34 1.18
C ASP A 111 -1.23 -6.69 -0.19
N ASP A 112 -1.01 -7.42 -1.29
CA ASP A 112 -1.13 -6.86 -2.64
C ASP A 112 -2.56 -6.94 -3.19
N LEU A 113 -3.28 -8.02 -2.87
CA LEU A 113 -4.63 -8.28 -3.38
C LEU A 113 -5.75 -8.04 -2.36
N GLY A 114 -5.42 -7.85 -1.09
CA GLY A 114 -6.39 -7.55 -0.04
C GLY A 114 -7.29 -8.72 0.36
N PHE A 115 -6.94 -9.96 0.00
CA PHE A 115 -7.74 -11.13 0.40
C PHE A 115 -7.50 -11.47 1.86
N LYS A 116 -8.60 -11.66 2.59
CA LYS A 116 -8.60 -12.09 3.98
C LYS A 116 -9.05 -13.54 4.07
N SER A 117 -8.45 -14.27 4.99
CA SER A 117 -8.90 -15.63 5.33
C SER A 117 -10.15 -15.55 6.20
N PHE A 118 -11.21 -16.23 5.77
CA PHE A 118 -12.45 -16.33 6.53
C PHE A 118 -12.90 -17.79 6.61
N ARG A 119 -13.52 -18.15 7.73
CA ARG A 119 -14.20 -19.43 7.87
C ARG A 119 -15.60 -19.33 7.28
N ALA A 120 -15.93 -20.19 6.33
CA ALA A 120 -17.29 -20.29 5.81
C ALA A 120 -18.28 -20.64 6.93
N ARG A 121 -19.38 -19.89 7.04
CA ARG A 121 -20.44 -20.17 8.01
C ARG A 121 -21.20 -21.43 7.60
N ARG A 122 -21.46 -22.33 8.57
CA ARG A 122 -22.35 -23.48 8.35
C ARG A 122 -23.77 -22.97 8.11
N LYS A 123 -24.36 -23.36 6.99
CA LYS A 123 -25.74 -23.03 6.62
C LYS A 123 -26.47 -24.33 6.28
N PRO A 124 -27.78 -24.43 6.60
CA PRO A 124 -28.56 -25.58 6.18
C PRO A 124 -28.63 -25.63 4.65
N LEU A 125 -28.54 -26.84 4.10
CA LEU A 125 -28.72 -27.08 2.67
C LEU A 125 -30.22 -26.94 2.35
N LEU A 126 -30.56 -25.96 1.51
CA LEU A 126 -31.95 -25.73 1.10
C LEU A 126 -32.22 -26.36 -0.26
N THR A 127 -33.33 -27.10 -0.36
CA THR A 127 -33.85 -27.57 -1.65
C THR A 127 -34.38 -26.38 -2.47
N LYS A 128 -34.53 -26.59 -3.79
CA LYS A 128 -35.06 -25.55 -4.69
C LYS A 128 -36.43 -25.03 -4.24
N ARG A 129 -37.34 -25.94 -3.92
CA ARG A 129 -38.69 -25.63 -3.39
C ARG A 129 -38.63 -24.83 -2.09
N GLN A 130 -37.74 -25.18 -1.17
CA GLN A 130 -37.59 -24.44 0.09
C GLN A 130 -37.11 -23.00 -0.16
N LYS A 131 -36.16 -22.79 -1.08
CA LYS A 131 -35.70 -21.44 -1.45
C LYS A 131 -36.84 -20.59 -2.01
N GLU A 132 -37.63 -21.15 -2.93
CA GLU A 132 -38.79 -20.47 -3.52
C GLU A 132 -39.84 -20.10 -2.47
N ASN A 133 -40.19 -21.02 -1.58
CA ASN A 133 -41.14 -20.75 -0.49
C ASN A 133 -40.66 -19.64 0.45
N ARG A 134 -39.37 -19.65 0.81
CA ARG A 134 -38.79 -18.61 1.67
C ARG A 134 -38.84 -17.23 1.00
N VAL A 135 -38.51 -17.15 -0.30
CA VAL A 135 -38.61 -15.88 -1.05
C VAL A 135 -40.05 -15.40 -1.15
N LYS A 136 -41.01 -16.30 -1.45
CA LYS A 136 -42.45 -15.96 -1.49
C LYS A 136 -42.94 -15.44 -0.15
N PHE A 137 -42.57 -16.09 0.95
CA PHE A 137 -42.90 -15.65 2.30
C PHE A 137 -42.34 -14.25 2.58
N CYS A 138 -41.03 -14.04 2.35
CA CYS A 138 -40.41 -12.74 2.58
C CYS A 138 -41.06 -11.62 1.77
N LYS A 139 -41.40 -11.85 0.49
CA LYS A 139 -42.10 -10.86 -0.35
C LYS A 139 -43.53 -10.57 0.13
N LYS A 140 -44.27 -11.60 0.56
CA LYS A 140 -45.66 -11.45 1.02
C LYS A 140 -45.76 -10.58 2.29
N TYR A 141 -44.75 -10.68 3.16
CA TYR A 141 -44.69 -9.99 4.44
C TYR A 141 -43.57 -8.94 4.51
N GLU A 142 -43.16 -8.40 3.34
CA GLU A 142 -42.11 -7.38 3.25
C GLU A 142 -42.58 -6.04 3.81
N VAL A 143 -43.86 -5.72 3.59
CA VAL A 143 -44.55 -4.57 4.16
C VAL A 143 -45.51 -5.11 5.24
N TRP A 144 -45.36 -4.59 6.45
CA TRP A 144 -46.30 -4.81 7.54
C TRP A 144 -47.29 -3.64 7.51
N ASP A 145 -48.53 -3.91 7.10
CA ASP A 145 -49.71 -3.09 7.40
C ASP A 145 -50.41 -3.66 8.64
#